data_AF-A0A8J2ZZB5-F1
#
_entry.id   AF-A0A8J2ZZB5-F1
#
_cell.length_a   1.000
_cell.length_b   1.000
_cell.length_c   1.000
_cell.angle_alpha   90.00
_cell.angle_beta   90.00
_cell.angle_gamma   90.00
#
_symmetry.space_group_name_H-M   'P 1'
#
loop_
_entity.id
_entity.type
_entity.pdbx_description
1 polymer ?
#
loop_
_entity_poly.entity_id
_entity_poly.type
_entity_poly.pdbx_seq_one_letter_code
_entity_poly.pdbx_strand_id
1 'polypeptide(L)'
;MVIHVKDSLTINVGFILMVVILAMMFNRLIKWSKELKERRFTLYLYFLISCTNVPLYQKDDVHDVFRLWFPLGFVFVLLYLLWTGKQPKVKFKASLMGFAVALLLLVMEYNGFDYILGK
;
A
#
# COMPACT_ATOMS: atom_id res chain seq x y z
N MET A 1 19.48 -2.87 5.64
CA MET A 1 20.72 -3.66 5.55
C MET A 1 21.23 -3.60 4.12
N VAL A 2 22.40 -3.00 3.91
CA VAL A 2 23.04 -2.86 2.59
C VAL A 2 24.25 -3.77 2.59
N ILE A 3 24.35 -4.65 1.59
CA ILE A 3 25.50 -5.55 1.43
C ILE A 3 26.37 -4.97 0.31
N HIS A 4 27.63 -4.67 0.64
CA HIS A 4 28.63 -4.28 -0.33
C HIS A 4 29.32 -5.54 -0.86
N VAL A 5 29.18 -5.81 -2.17
CA VAL A 5 29.73 -7.02 -2.81
C VAL A 5 31.05 -6.73 -3.55
N LYS A 6 31.21 -5.51 -4.08
CA LYS A 6 32.43 -4.96 -4.71
C LYS A 6 32.33 -3.43 -4.78
N ASP A 7 33.43 -2.72 -5.01
CA ASP A 7 33.62 -1.25 -4.85
C ASP A 7 32.56 -0.31 -5.50
N SER A 8 31.64 -0.83 -6.32
CA SER A 8 30.54 -0.08 -6.93
C SER A 8 29.17 -0.76 -6.87
N LEU A 9 29.02 -1.91 -6.20
CA LEU A 9 27.80 -2.72 -6.22
C LEU A 9 27.22 -2.88 -4.80
N THR A 10 26.26 -2.01 -4.50
CA THR A 10 25.47 -2.01 -3.26
C THR A 10 24.15 -2.75 -3.45
N ILE A 11 23.94 -3.83 -2.72
CA ILE A 11 22.67 -4.56 -2.69
C ILE A 11 21.85 -4.07 -1.50
N ASN A 12 20.75 -3.36 -1.77
CA ASN A 12 19.78 -2.99 -0.74
C ASN A 12 18.80 -4.14 -0.52
N VAL A 13 19.07 -4.96 0.50
CA VAL A 13 18.24 -6.13 0.84
C VAL A 13 16.81 -5.73 1.18
N GLY A 14 16.61 -4.57 1.81
CA GLY A 14 15.27 -4.05 2.15
C GLY A 14 14.44 -3.76 0.90
N PHE A 15 15.06 -3.17 -0.12
CA PHE A 15 14.40 -2.91 -1.40
C PHE A 15 13.98 -4.21 -2.11
N ILE A 16 14.87 -5.20 -2.15
CA ILE A 16 14.58 -6.50 -2.77
C ILE A 16 13.40 -7.19 -2.06
N LEU A 17 13.41 -7.21 -0.73
CA LEU A 17 12.31 -7.79 0.06
C LEU A 17 10.98 -7.11 -0.24
N MET A 18 10.97 -5.77 -0.34
CA MET A 18 9.77 -5.01 -0.70
C MET A 18 9.22 -5.41 -2.08
N VAL A 19 10.10 -5.51 -3.09
CA VAL A 19 9.72 -5.92 -4.45
C VAL A 19 9.15 -7.34 -4.46
N VAL A 20 9.76 -8.28 -3.72
CA VAL A 20 9.28 -9.66 -3.61
C VAL A 20 7.89 -9.71 -2.97
N ILE A 21 7.66 -8.96 -1.89
CA ILE A 21 6.35 -8.88 -1.22
C ILE A 21 5.30 -8.34 -2.19
N LEU A 22 5.59 -7.24 -2.89
CA LEU A 22 4.70 -6.67 -3.92
C LEU A 22 4.37 -7.68 -5.01
N ALA A 23 5.37 -8.39 -5.54
CA ALA A 23 5.16 -9.41 -6.56
C ALA A 23 4.26 -10.57 -6.06
N MET A 24 4.44 -11.01 -4.81
CA MET A 24 3.57 -12.01 -4.19
C MET A 24 2.12 -11.50 -4.05
N MET A 25 1.94 -10.23 -3.70
CA MET A 25 0.60 -9.61 -3.61
C MET A 25 -0.08 -9.55 -4.98
N PHE A 26 0.64 -9.11 -6.01
CA PHE A 26 0.12 -9.09 -7.38
C PHE A 26 -0.25 -10.49 -7.89
N ASN A 27 0.56 -11.50 -7.61
CA ASN A 27 0.25 -12.89 -7.98
C ASN A 27 -1.05 -13.39 -7.32
N ARG A 28 -1.27 -13.07 -6.04
CA ARG A 28 -2.54 -13.39 -5.36
C ARG A 28 -3.71 -12.63 -5.97
N LEU A 29 -3.53 -11.36 -6.30
CA LEU A 29 -4.55 -10.53 -6.93
C LEU A 29 -4.96 -11.09 -8.30
N ILE A 30 -3.99 -11.52 -9.12
CA ILE A 30 -4.23 -12.17 -10.41
C ILE A 30 -5.03 -13.46 -10.20
N LYS A 31 -4.66 -14.30 -9.24
CA LYS A 31 -5.37 -15.54 -8.93
C LYS A 31 -6.83 -15.27 -8.54
N TRP A 32 -7.06 -14.36 -7.60
CA TRP A 32 -8.39 -13.96 -7.17
C TRP A 32 -9.23 -13.31 -8.28
N SER A 33 -8.59 -12.58 -9.19
CA SER A 33 -9.29 -12.00 -10.34
C SER A 33 -9.82 -13.07 -11.30
N LYS A 34 -9.15 -14.23 -11.39
CA LYS A 34 -9.62 -15.36 -12.21
C LYS A 34 -10.79 -16.11 -11.58
N GLU A 35 -10.90 -16.09 -10.24
CA GLU A 35 -12.00 -16.71 -9.48
C GLU A 35 -13.33 -15.92 -9.59
N LEU A 36 -13.27 -14.64 -9.95
CA LEU A 36 -14.44 -13.81 -10.17
C LEU A 36 -14.95 -13.95 -11.61
N LYS A 37 -16.21 -14.38 -11.75
CA LYS A 37 -16.93 -14.38 -13.05
C LYS A 37 -17.25 -12.95 -13.53
N GLU A 38 -17.44 -12.00 -12.61
CA GLU A 38 -17.65 -10.59 -12.92
C GLU A 38 -16.34 -9.81 -13.09
N ARG A 39 -16.38 -8.71 -13.85
CA ARG A 39 -15.29 -7.79 -14.22
C ARG A 39 -14.04 -7.91 -13.34
N ARG A 40 -13.06 -8.67 -13.82
CA ARG A 40 -11.73 -8.89 -13.20
C ARG A 40 -11.03 -7.60 -12.80
N PHE A 41 -11.22 -6.55 -13.59
CA PHE A 41 -10.66 -5.22 -13.37
C PHE A 41 -11.15 -4.55 -12.08
N THR A 42 -12.40 -4.81 -11.66
CA THR A 42 -12.95 -4.17 -10.47
C THR A 42 -12.19 -4.58 -9.20
N LEU A 43 -11.65 -5.80 -9.14
CA LEU A 43 -10.82 -6.25 -8.02
C LEU A 43 -9.55 -5.41 -7.86
N TYR A 44 -8.91 -5.07 -8.98
CA TYR A 44 -7.73 -4.20 -8.99
C TYR A 44 -8.07 -2.79 -8.52
N LEU A 45 -9.24 -2.26 -8.88
CA LEU A 45 -9.70 -0.96 -8.39
C LEU A 45 -9.91 -0.96 -6.87
N TYR A 46 -10.55 -1.98 -6.30
CA TYR A 46 -10.70 -2.08 -4.84
C TYR A 46 -9.36 -2.13 -4.13
N PHE A 47 -8.39 -2.87 -4.66
CA PHE A 47 -7.02 -2.90 -4.13
C PHE A 47 -6.35 -1.52 -4.23
N LEU A 48 -6.33 -0.93 -5.42
CA LEU A 48 -5.63 0.32 -5.71
C LEU A 48 -6.18 1.49 -4.88
N ILE A 49 -7.51 1.62 -4.81
CA ILE A 49 -8.15 2.65 -3.98
C ILE A 49 -7.82 2.40 -2.50
N SER A 50 -7.79 1.14 -2.05
CA SER A 50 -7.45 0.84 -0.65
C SER A 50 -6.00 1.16 -0.28
N CYS A 51 -5.09 1.27 -1.25
CA CYS A 51 -3.69 1.69 -1.04
C CYS A 51 -3.53 3.19 -0.80
N THR A 52 -4.57 4.00 -1.04
CA THR A 52 -4.44 5.46 -1.00
C THR A 52 -4.42 5.99 0.44
N ASN A 53 -3.27 6.57 0.82
CA ASN A 53 -3.12 7.41 2.00
C ASN A 53 -3.38 8.88 1.63
N VAL A 54 -4.04 9.61 2.51
CA VAL A 54 -4.33 11.05 2.36
C VAL A 54 -3.87 11.78 3.63
N PRO A 55 -3.25 12.97 3.54
CA PRO A 55 -2.93 13.75 4.71
C PRO A 55 -4.22 14.34 5.30
N LEU A 56 -4.58 13.93 6.51
CA LEU A 56 -5.71 14.46 7.29
C LEU A 56 -5.40 15.78 7.97
N TYR A 57 -4.14 15.98 8.32
CA TYR A 57 -3.68 17.16 9.03
C TYR A 57 -2.28 17.51 8.52
N GLN A 58 -2.08 18.79 8.26
CA GLN A 58 -0.77 19.33 7.95
C GLN A 58 -0.57 20.53 8.86
N LYS A 59 0.53 20.52 9.59
CA LYS A 59 0.99 21.69 10.35
C LYS A 59 2.37 22.05 9.84
N ASP A 60 2.46 23.22 9.23
CA ASP A 60 3.72 23.81 8.82
C ASP A 60 4.28 24.57 10.02
N ASP A 61 5.35 24.05 10.62
CA ASP A 61 6.13 24.77 11.62
C ASP A 61 7.44 25.27 11.00
N VAL A 62 8.07 26.29 11.60
CA VAL A 62 9.25 26.97 11.05
C VAL A 62 10.45 26.01 10.86
N HIS A 63 10.44 24.87 11.55
CA HIS A 63 11.52 23.88 11.53
C HIS A 63 11.12 22.50 11.00
N ASP A 64 9.83 22.21 10.87
CA ASP A 64 9.39 20.89 10.40
C ASP A 64 7.94 20.90 9.90
N VAL A 65 7.64 20.03 8.93
CA VAL A 65 6.30 19.89 8.34
C VAL A 65 5.70 18.58 8.83
N PHE A 66 4.87 18.64 9.86
CA PHE A 66 4.16 17.44 10.34
C PHE A 66 2.93 17.16 9.48
N ARG A 67 2.88 15.97 8.87
CA ARG A 67 1.71 15.47 8.12
C ARG A 67 1.14 14.22 8.78
N LEU A 68 -0.15 14.27 9.14
CA LEU A 68 -0.89 13.11 9.60
C LEU A 68 -1.51 12.38 8.40
N TRP A 69 -0.87 11.34 7.89
CA TRP A 69 -1.38 10.49 6.83
C TRP A 69 -2.35 9.45 7.37
N PHE A 70 -3.38 9.15 6.60
CA PHE A 70 -4.39 8.16 6.94
C PHE A 70 -4.84 7.36 5.71
N PRO A 71 -5.06 6.03 5.82
CA PRO A 71 -5.49 5.14 4.73
C PRO A 71 -6.98 5.31 4.40
N LEU A 72 -7.36 6.52 3.99
CA LEU A 72 -8.73 6.93 3.73
C LEU A 72 -9.37 6.13 2.58
N GLY A 73 -8.56 5.72 1.61
CA GLY A 73 -9.03 4.91 0.49
C GLY A 73 -9.58 3.55 0.92
N PHE A 74 -8.99 2.91 1.95
CA PHE A 74 -9.54 1.67 2.50
C PHE A 74 -10.88 1.92 3.21
N VAL A 75 -10.99 3.01 3.97
CA VAL A 75 -12.25 3.37 4.65
C VAL A 75 -13.38 3.56 3.65
N PHE A 76 -13.13 4.26 2.55
CA PHE A 76 -14.12 4.42 1.47
C PHE A 76 -14.56 3.08 0.88
N VAL A 77 -13.60 2.20 0.58
CA VAL A 77 -13.90 0.87 0.03
C VAL A 77 -14.67 0.00 1.02
N LEU A 78 -14.31 0.05 2.30
CA LEU A 78 -14.98 -0.66 3.38
C LEU A 78 -16.44 -0.21 3.50
N LEU A 79 -16.68 1.11 3.56
CA LEU A 79 -18.03 1.68 3.62
C LEU A 79 -18.86 1.29 2.40
N TYR A 80 -18.27 1.35 1.21
CA TYR A 80 -18.93 0.93 -0.02
C TYR A 80 -19.37 -0.55 0.04
N LEU A 81 -18.48 -1.44 0.48
CA LEU A 81 -18.74 -2.89 0.60
C LEU A 81 -19.79 -3.20 1.66
N LEU A 82 -19.81 -2.46 2.77
CA LEU A 82 -20.83 -2.60 3.82
C LEU A 82 -22.20 -2.12 3.32
N TRP A 83 -22.26 -1.00 2.61
CA TRP A 83 -23.51 -0.47 2.07
C TRP A 83 -24.11 -1.40 1.01
N THR A 84 -23.30 -1.90 0.07
CA THR A 84 -23.85 -2.67 -1.06
C THR A 84 -24.44 -4.03 -0.66
N GLY A 85 -24.15 -4.55 0.55
CA GLY A 85 -24.68 -5.82 1.08
C GLY A 85 -24.23 -7.08 0.31
N LYS A 86 -23.75 -6.92 -0.92
CA LYS A 86 -23.17 -7.95 -1.78
C LYS A 86 -21.69 -8.05 -1.45
N GLN A 87 -21.34 -8.86 -0.45
CA GLN A 87 -19.96 -9.13 -0.09
C GLN A 87 -19.41 -10.39 -0.78
N PRO A 88 -18.94 -10.34 -2.05
CA PRO A 88 -18.07 -11.40 -2.51
C PRO A 88 -16.77 -11.29 -1.69
N LYS A 89 -16.53 -12.29 -0.85
CA LYS A 89 -15.38 -12.41 0.06
C LYS A 89 -14.04 -12.03 -0.60
N VAL A 90 -13.94 -12.20 -1.92
CA VAL A 90 -12.78 -11.84 -2.75
C VAL A 90 -12.53 -10.33 -2.83
N LYS A 91 -13.57 -9.49 -2.98
CA LYS A 91 -13.42 -8.02 -3.01
C LYS A 91 -12.89 -7.49 -1.68
N PHE A 92 -13.39 -8.02 -0.57
CA PHE A 92 -12.90 -7.68 0.76
C PHE A 92 -11.43 -8.07 0.96
N LYS A 93 -11.04 -9.30 0.55
CA LYS A 93 -9.63 -9.75 0.60
C LYS A 93 -8.69 -8.84 -0.20
N ALA A 94 -9.11 -8.38 -1.38
CA ALA A 94 -8.33 -7.43 -2.17
C ALA A 94 -8.20 -6.06 -1.49
N SER A 95 -9.29 -5.53 -0.92
CA SER A 95 -9.24 -4.27 -0.16
C SER A 95 -8.34 -4.37 1.07
N LEU A 96 -8.37 -5.50 1.78
CA LEU A 96 -7.54 -5.74 2.95
C LEU A 96 -6.05 -5.83 2.58
N MET A 97 -5.73 -6.42 1.42
CA MET A 97 -4.37 -6.37 0.88
C MET A 97 -3.93 -4.93 0.60
N GLY A 98 -4.79 -4.11 0.00
CA GLY A 98 -4.47 -2.70 -0.25
C GLY A 98 -4.26 -1.92 1.04
N PHE A 99 -5.07 -2.16 2.06
CA PHE A 99 -4.90 -1.59 3.40
C PHE A 99 -3.57 -1.98 4.05
N ALA A 100 -3.14 -3.23 3.91
CA ALA A 100 -1.84 -3.66 4.41
C ALA A 100 -0.69 -2.89 3.73
N VAL A 101 -0.79 -2.63 2.42
CA VAL A 101 0.18 -1.76 1.72
C VAL A 101 0.11 -0.34 2.25
N ALA A 102 -1.10 0.21 2.43
CA ALA A 102 -1.28 1.56 2.93
C ALA A 102 -0.65 1.75 4.33
N LEU A 103 -0.81 0.76 5.23
CA LEU A 103 -0.15 0.74 6.54
C LEU A 103 1.38 0.62 6.42
N LEU A 104 1.90 -0.21 5.52
CA LEU A 104 3.34 -0.29 5.28
C LEU A 104 3.90 1.05 4.80
N LEU A 105 3.23 1.70 3.85
CA LEU A 105 3.62 3.04 3.37
C LEU A 105 3.55 4.08 4.49
N LEU A 106 2.55 4.00 5.36
CA LEU A 106 2.38 4.91 6.49
C LEU A 106 3.48 4.71 7.53
N VAL A 107 3.82 3.47 7.87
CA VAL A 107 4.94 3.14 8.76
C VAL A 107 6.27 3.60 8.14
N MET A 108 6.44 3.50 6.83
CA MET A 108 7.64 4.02 6.14
C MET A 108 7.73 5.54 6.23
N GLU A 109 6.64 6.27 5.96
CA GLU A 109 6.58 7.73 6.07
C GLU A 109 7.01 8.20 7.46
N TYR A 110 6.45 7.62 8.53
CA TYR A 110 6.74 8.04 9.92
C TYR A 110 8.09 7.59 10.47
N ASN A 111 8.70 6.53 9.91
CA ASN A 111 10.06 6.12 10.30
C ASN A 111 11.13 6.94 9.58
N GLY A 112 10.77 8.03 8.90
CA GLY A 112 11.72 8.97 8.31
C GLY A 112 12.34 8.43 7.02
N PHE A 113 11.53 7.88 6.10
CA PHE A 113 12.02 7.62 4.74
C PHE A 113 12.43 8.93 4.00
N ASP A 114 12.13 10.11 4.55
CA ASP A 114 12.74 11.39 4.16
C ASP A 114 14.28 11.37 4.26
N TYR A 115 14.88 10.62 5.18
CA TYR A 115 16.35 10.48 5.28
C TYR A 115 16.98 9.64 4.15
N ILE A 116 16.19 8.88 3.38
CA ILE A 116 16.69 8.00 2.30
C ILE A 116 16.59 8.68 0.93
N LEU A 117 15.78 9.76 0.80
CA LEU A 117 15.64 10.53 -0.43
C LEU A 117 16.40 11.87 -0.43
N GLY A 118 17.17 12.18 0.62
CA GLY A 118 18.12 13.29 0.63
C GLY A 118 17.45 14.66 0.42
N LYS A 119 16.44 14.95 1.24
CA LYS A 119 16.02 16.33 1.50
C LYS A 119 16.28 16.69 2.96
#